data_AF-A0A2T0RI35-F1
#
_entry.id   AF-A0A2T0RI35-F1
#
_cell.length_a   1.000
_cell.length_b   1.000
_cell.length_c   1.000
_cell.angle_alpha   90.00
_cell.angle_beta   90.00
_cell.angle_gamma   90.00
#
_symmetry.space_group_name_H-M   'P 1'
#
loop_
_entity.id
_entity.type
_entity.pdbx_description
1 polymer ?
#
loop_
_entity_poly.entity_id
_entity_poly.type
_entity_poly.pdbx_seq_one_letter_code
_entity_poly.pdbx_strand_id
1 'polypeptide(L)'
;MIPAYDEPSTLTGALQRGLGRGARRASDDPAGRSAVAQCLAHDYRWDRQADERAVYLARLVRDLGLPVAPLAGMLREGHEAADGALEVLEVLARAGNAEALEAVRPYAGTTTPRRRVPPRPYEASPATALLRLLRAGDLDGQRAALRELNRRGPVPELPALLDALPVRELAGPLDRALELLGAAVLAPARSWSATPGHPLRWTGCRVLAAHGDESDVPALLAGWDDLAGRCGYQDLAAGLARIGGPAAREGVDRLHAAWLGPHSAERAACLRALLVLDPAGSGELLVEGLWDCESDVRELAAAHASPDRPVRDRLAELSGDPIETPGVRAAAAARLP
;
A
#
# COMPACT_ATOMS: atom_id res chain seq x y z
N MET A 1 10.11 0.71 -17.14
CA MET A 1 9.16 -0.43 -17.19
C MET A 1 9.52 -1.31 -16.00
N ILE A 2 8.56 -1.79 -15.19
CA ILE A 2 8.92 -2.61 -14.02
C ILE A 2 9.61 -3.89 -14.53
N PRO A 3 10.80 -4.25 -14.01
CA PRO A 3 11.46 -5.49 -14.41
C PRO A 3 10.60 -6.72 -14.08
N ALA A 4 10.82 -7.82 -14.79
CA ALA A 4 10.21 -9.09 -14.41
C ALA A 4 10.71 -9.51 -13.02
N TYR A 5 9.78 -9.96 -12.18
CA TYR A 5 10.12 -10.52 -10.87
C TYR A 5 10.44 -12.00 -10.99
N ASP A 6 11.41 -12.45 -10.22
CA ASP A 6 11.66 -13.87 -9.99
C ASP A 6 10.56 -14.48 -9.10
N GLU A 7 10.57 -15.81 -9.03
CA GLU A 7 9.66 -16.57 -8.18
C GLU A 7 9.76 -16.11 -6.71
N PRO A 8 8.63 -15.77 -6.04
CA PRO A 8 8.65 -15.19 -4.70
C PRO A 8 9.24 -16.13 -3.62
N SER A 9 9.35 -17.42 -3.92
CA SER A 9 9.97 -18.43 -3.06
C SER A 9 11.50 -18.40 -3.09
N THR A 10 12.12 -17.77 -4.09
CA THR A 10 13.58 -17.62 -4.22
C THR A 10 14.10 -16.47 -3.34
N LEU A 11 15.42 -16.44 -3.06
CA LEU A 11 16.04 -15.29 -2.39
C LEU A 11 15.83 -13.99 -3.18
N THR A 12 16.16 -14.01 -4.47
CA THR A 12 16.05 -12.85 -5.35
C THR A 12 14.61 -12.36 -5.48
N GLY A 13 13.66 -13.25 -5.76
CA GLY A 13 12.25 -12.89 -5.88
C GLY A 13 11.65 -12.35 -4.57
N ALA A 14 12.14 -12.81 -3.42
CA ALA A 14 11.74 -12.24 -2.13
C ALA A 14 12.30 -10.83 -1.91
N LEU A 15 13.57 -10.59 -2.24
CA LEU A 15 14.20 -9.27 -2.14
C LEU A 15 13.53 -8.25 -3.06
N GLN A 16 13.24 -8.63 -4.31
CA GLN A 16 12.60 -7.76 -5.31
C GLN A 16 11.22 -7.26 -4.84
N ARG A 17 10.50 -8.06 -4.05
CA ARG A 17 9.17 -7.74 -3.49
C ARG A 17 9.23 -7.14 -2.08
N GLY A 18 10.43 -6.92 -1.55
CA GLY A 18 10.62 -6.39 -0.19
C GLY A 18 10.07 -7.30 0.90
N LEU A 19 10.08 -8.61 0.70
CA LEU A 19 9.59 -9.57 1.68
C LEU A 19 10.61 -9.74 2.81
N GLY A 20 10.14 -9.83 4.05
CA GLY A 20 11.00 -10.00 5.21
C GLY A 20 11.83 -11.29 5.17
N ARG A 21 11.31 -12.35 4.54
CA ARG A 21 12.09 -13.59 4.32
C ARG A 21 13.27 -13.39 3.39
N GLY A 22 13.19 -12.44 2.45
CA GLY A 22 14.30 -12.07 1.58
C GLY A 22 15.44 -11.48 2.40
N ALA A 23 15.12 -10.59 3.34
CA ALA A 23 16.09 -9.98 4.23
C ALA A 23 16.75 -11.01 5.15
N ARG A 24 15.96 -11.86 5.81
CA ARG A 24 16.49 -12.94 6.66
C ARG A 24 17.41 -13.88 5.90
N ARG A 25 16.97 -14.37 4.73
CA ARG A 25 17.77 -15.28 3.92
C ARG A 25 19.05 -14.62 3.41
N ALA A 26 19.01 -13.33 3.07
CA ALA A 26 20.21 -12.60 2.64
C ALA A 26 21.27 -12.51 3.76
N SER A 27 20.87 -12.49 5.03
CA SER A 27 21.80 -12.53 6.17
C SER A 27 22.44 -13.91 6.37
N ASP A 28 21.72 -14.99 6.06
CA ASP A 28 22.16 -16.36 6.28
C ASP A 28 22.89 -16.97 5.05
N ASP A 29 22.64 -16.45 3.85
CA ASP A 29 23.15 -16.97 2.58
C ASP A 29 24.45 -16.26 2.15
N PRO A 30 25.54 -16.99 1.82
CA PRO A 30 26.76 -16.40 1.26
C PRO A 30 26.53 -15.53 0.01
N ALA A 31 25.51 -15.84 -0.80
CA ALA A 31 25.11 -15.08 -1.97
C ALA A 31 24.23 -13.85 -1.64
N GLY A 32 23.88 -13.64 -0.38
CA GLY A 32 23.00 -12.56 0.08
C GLY A 32 23.49 -11.17 -0.33
N ARG A 33 24.78 -10.88 -0.13
CA ARG A 33 25.38 -9.59 -0.54
C ARG A 33 25.25 -9.35 -2.05
N SER A 34 25.54 -10.35 -2.87
CA SER A 34 25.39 -10.23 -4.33
C SER A 34 23.93 -10.09 -4.76
N ALA A 35 23.00 -10.80 -4.11
CA ALA A 35 21.58 -10.72 -4.42
C ALA A 35 21.00 -9.33 -4.08
N VAL A 36 21.40 -8.74 -2.95
CA VAL A 36 21.01 -7.36 -2.59
C VAL A 36 21.62 -6.36 -3.57
N ALA A 37 22.89 -6.52 -3.96
CA ALA A 37 23.53 -5.65 -4.95
C ALA A 37 22.82 -5.68 -6.32
N GLN A 38 22.37 -6.87 -6.77
CA GLN A 38 21.56 -7.02 -7.98
C GLN A 38 20.19 -6.36 -7.83
N CYS A 39 19.54 -6.52 -6.67
CA CYS A 39 18.26 -5.87 -6.40
C CYS A 39 18.37 -4.34 -6.41
N LEU A 40 19.47 -3.77 -5.90
CA LEU A 40 19.74 -2.33 -5.91
C LEU A 40 19.99 -1.76 -7.31
N ALA A 41 20.36 -2.59 -8.28
CA ALA A 41 20.62 -2.16 -9.65
C ALA A 41 19.36 -1.88 -10.46
N HIS A 42 18.17 -2.18 -9.93
CA HIS A 42 16.89 -2.02 -10.60
C HIS A 42 15.81 -1.50 -9.64
N ASP A 43 14.84 -0.74 -10.16
CA ASP A 43 13.67 -0.33 -9.38
C ASP A 43 12.52 -1.34 -9.56
N TYR A 44 12.37 -2.21 -8.56
CA TYR A 44 11.30 -3.22 -8.51
C TYR A 44 10.02 -2.72 -7.83
N ARG A 45 9.89 -1.41 -7.52
CA ARG A 45 8.68 -0.91 -6.86
C ARG A 45 7.51 -0.95 -7.84
N TRP A 46 6.38 -1.48 -7.39
CA TRP A 46 5.16 -1.49 -8.20
C TRP A 46 4.58 -0.09 -8.34
N ASP A 47 4.42 0.60 -7.20
CA ASP A 47 4.05 2.01 -7.12
C ASP A 47 5.06 2.77 -6.26
N ARG A 48 5.95 3.53 -6.90
CA ARG A 48 6.99 4.30 -6.21
C ARG A 48 6.43 5.33 -5.22
N GLN A 49 5.16 5.72 -5.34
CA GLN A 49 4.54 6.68 -4.43
C GLN A 49 4.09 6.04 -3.11
N ALA A 50 3.92 4.72 -3.08
CA ALA A 50 3.38 3.99 -1.93
C ALA A 50 4.39 3.01 -1.31
N ASP A 51 5.38 2.56 -2.08
CA ASP A 51 6.28 1.45 -1.72
C ASP A 51 7.50 1.92 -0.92
N GLU A 52 7.63 1.45 0.33
CA GLU A 52 8.70 1.86 1.26
C GLU A 52 10.05 1.12 1.08
N ARG A 53 10.31 0.56 -0.12
CA ARG A 53 11.50 -0.28 -0.39
C ARG A 53 12.85 0.37 -0.09
N ALA A 54 12.95 1.71 -0.13
CA ALA A 54 14.20 2.40 0.19
C ALA A 54 14.68 2.13 1.63
N VAL A 55 13.75 2.09 2.60
CA VAL A 55 14.07 1.80 4.01
C VAL A 55 14.56 0.36 4.14
N TYR A 56 13.88 -0.59 3.50
CA TYR A 56 14.27 -1.99 3.45
C TYR A 56 15.67 -2.21 2.88
N LEU A 57 15.94 -1.63 1.70
CA LEU A 57 17.22 -1.76 1.02
C LEU A 57 18.35 -1.07 1.79
N ALA A 58 18.10 0.08 2.42
CA ALA A 58 19.07 0.76 3.27
C ALA A 58 19.47 -0.08 4.48
N ARG A 59 18.50 -0.74 5.14
CA ARG A 59 18.80 -1.67 6.24
C ARG A 59 19.65 -2.84 5.75
N LEU A 60 19.33 -3.43 4.60
CA LEU A 60 20.14 -4.51 4.03
C LEU A 60 21.56 -4.07 3.67
N VAL A 61 21.74 -2.87 3.11
CA VAL A 61 23.07 -2.30 2.84
C VAL A 61 23.89 -2.18 4.13
N ARG A 62 23.27 -1.64 5.19
CA ARG A 62 23.92 -1.51 6.51
C ARG A 62 24.22 -2.86 7.14
N ASP A 63 23.21 -3.72 7.28
CA ASP A 63 23.26 -4.95 8.06
C ASP A 63 24.19 -5.99 7.40
N LEU A 64 24.28 -6.01 6.07
CA LEU A 64 25.21 -6.86 5.33
C LEU A 64 26.56 -6.18 5.02
N GLY A 65 26.75 -4.91 5.39
CA GLY A 65 27.97 -4.17 5.13
C GLY A 65 28.32 -4.04 3.64
N LEU A 66 27.35 -3.71 2.80
CA LEU A 66 27.59 -3.41 1.38
C LEU A 66 28.23 -2.02 1.23
N PRO A 67 29.16 -1.84 0.28
CA PRO A 67 29.72 -0.52 -0.02
C PRO A 67 28.65 0.40 -0.62
N VAL A 68 28.68 1.68 -0.26
CA VAL A 68 27.77 2.69 -0.83
C VAL A 68 28.27 3.27 -2.15
N ALA A 69 29.56 3.11 -2.46
CA ALA A 69 30.21 3.64 -3.66
C ALA A 69 29.52 3.25 -4.98
N PRO A 70 29.01 2.00 -5.19
CA PRO A 70 28.25 1.66 -6.39
C PRO A 70 26.96 2.49 -6.54
N LEU A 71 26.23 2.75 -5.44
CA LEU A 71 25.03 3.59 -5.47
C LEU A 71 25.36 5.03 -5.83
N ALA A 72 26.44 5.57 -5.26
CA ALA A 72 26.94 6.90 -5.63
C ALA A 72 27.38 6.96 -7.11
N GLY A 73 27.89 5.85 -7.66
CA GLY A 73 28.16 5.70 -9.10
C GLY A 73 26.91 5.83 -9.95
N MET A 74 25.84 5.10 -9.59
CA MET A 74 24.54 5.17 -10.29
C MET A 74 24.00 6.60 -10.38
N LEU A 75 24.13 7.39 -9.31
CA LEU A 75 23.72 8.80 -9.31
C LEU A 75 24.51 9.67 -10.27
N ARG A 76 25.84 9.47 -10.31
CA ARG A 76 26.74 10.26 -11.18
C ARG A 76 26.57 9.89 -12.65
N GLU A 77 26.27 8.62 -12.91
CA GLU A 77 26.15 8.06 -14.25
C GLU A 77 24.72 8.16 -14.82
N GLY A 78 23.74 8.58 -14.01
CA GLY A 78 22.35 8.73 -14.44
C GLY A 78 21.68 7.41 -14.78
N HIS A 79 21.97 6.35 -14.01
CA HIS A 79 21.36 5.02 -14.19
C HIS A 79 19.85 5.05 -14.00
N GLU A 80 19.12 4.09 -14.60
CA GLU A 80 17.65 3.98 -14.44
C GLU A 80 17.24 3.87 -12.95
N ALA A 81 18.07 3.22 -12.13
CA ALA A 81 17.86 3.07 -10.69
C ALA A 81 18.36 4.25 -9.84
N ALA A 82 18.80 5.37 -10.45
CA ALA A 82 19.38 6.50 -9.71
C ALA A 82 18.43 7.08 -8.66
N ASP A 83 17.13 7.22 -8.97
CA ASP A 83 16.15 7.73 -7.99
C ASP A 83 16.08 6.82 -6.75
N GLY A 84 15.99 5.50 -6.95
CA GLY A 84 15.97 4.53 -5.85
C GLY A 84 17.29 4.50 -5.07
N ALA A 85 18.43 4.60 -5.76
CA ALA A 85 19.74 4.71 -5.13
C ALA A 85 19.86 5.99 -4.28
N LEU A 86 19.31 7.11 -4.75
CA LEU A 86 19.28 8.37 -4.02
C LEU A 86 18.48 8.22 -2.73
N GLU A 87 17.27 7.65 -2.81
CA GLU A 87 16.43 7.41 -1.63
C GLU A 87 17.13 6.51 -0.59
N VAL A 88 17.79 5.43 -1.01
CA VAL A 88 18.57 4.55 -0.12
C VAL A 88 19.72 5.30 0.54
N LEU A 89 20.49 6.07 -0.24
CA LEU A 89 21.60 6.86 0.28
C LEU A 89 21.13 7.95 1.24
N GLU A 90 19.99 8.57 0.98
CA GLU A 90 19.40 9.56 1.91
C GLU A 90 18.98 8.92 3.24
N VAL A 91 18.41 7.70 3.22
CA VAL A 91 18.09 6.96 4.44
C VAL A 91 19.36 6.64 5.23
N LEU A 92 20.40 6.13 4.56
CA LEU A 92 21.70 5.85 5.19
C LEU A 92 22.37 7.11 5.75
N ALA A 93 22.32 8.22 5.02
CA ALA A 93 22.86 9.51 5.46
C ALA A 93 22.16 10.03 6.71
N ARG A 94 20.82 9.97 6.76
CA ARG A 94 20.02 10.31 7.96
C ARG A 94 20.35 9.41 9.16
N ALA A 95 20.71 8.16 8.89
CA ALA A 95 21.17 7.21 9.91
C ALA A 95 22.66 7.35 10.29
N GLY A 96 23.38 8.35 9.75
CA GLY A 96 24.75 8.69 10.15
C GLY A 96 25.86 8.09 9.28
N ASN A 97 25.54 7.49 8.13
CA ASN A 97 26.57 7.03 7.19
C ASN A 97 27.23 8.22 6.47
N ALA A 98 28.51 8.48 6.78
CA ALA A 98 29.25 9.62 6.25
C ALA A 98 29.47 9.56 4.74
N GLU A 99 29.78 8.39 4.18
CA GLU A 99 29.97 8.22 2.74
C GLU A 99 28.67 8.45 1.96
N ALA A 100 27.54 7.96 2.49
CA ALA A 100 26.23 8.23 1.91
C ALA A 100 25.87 9.72 1.99
N LEU A 101 26.19 10.39 3.10
CA LEU A 101 26.00 11.84 3.25
C LEU A 101 26.79 12.62 2.19
N GLU A 102 28.06 12.30 1.97
CA GLU A 102 28.86 12.94 0.91
C GLU A 102 28.28 12.68 -0.49
N ALA A 103 27.78 11.47 -0.73
CA ALA A 103 27.18 11.10 -2.01
C ALA A 103 25.89 11.87 -2.35
N VAL A 104 25.03 12.16 -1.35
CA VAL A 104 23.75 12.86 -1.57
C VAL A 104 23.86 14.38 -1.57
N ARG A 105 24.93 14.97 -0.99
CA ARG A 105 25.12 16.43 -0.91
C ARG A 105 24.91 17.18 -2.23
N PRO A 106 25.42 16.71 -3.40
CA PRO A 106 25.20 17.39 -4.67
C PRO A 106 23.73 17.43 -5.12
N TYR A 107 22.90 16.55 -4.57
CA TYR A 107 21.50 16.37 -4.93
C TYR A 107 20.54 17.01 -3.90
N ALA A 108 21.07 17.66 -2.86
CA ALA A 108 20.24 18.34 -1.87
C ALA A 108 19.40 19.45 -2.52
N GLY A 109 18.06 19.35 -2.40
CA GLY A 109 17.12 20.33 -2.93
C GLY A 109 16.49 19.99 -4.29
N THR A 110 16.77 18.82 -4.86
CA THR A 110 16.02 18.27 -6.02
C THR A 110 14.66 17.66 -5.65
N THR A 111 14.29 17.71 -4.36
CA THR A 111 13.05 17.10 -3.84
C THR A 111 11.78 17.67 -4.47
N THR A 112 10.95 16.72 -4.89
CA THR A 112 9.56 16.76 -5.37
C THR A 112 8.82 18.10 -5.34
N PRO A 113 8.15 18.49 -6.45
CA PRO A 113 7.34 19.69 -6.50
C PRO A 113 6.26 19.65 -5.42
N ARG A 114 6.17 20.71 -4.60
CA ARG A 114 5.07 20.91 -3.64
C ARG A 114 3.75 20.68 -4.37
N ARG A 115 2.98 19.70 -3.90
CA ARG A 115 1.66 19.35 -4.46
C ARG A 115 0.81 20.62 -4.49
N ARG A 116 0.56 21.16 -5.69
CA ARG A 116 -0.28 22.35 -5.85
C ARG A 116 -1.66 22.04 -5.28
N VAL A 117 -2.14 22.89 -4.37
CA VAL A 117 -3.52 22.81 -3.89
C VAL A 117 -4.43 23.03 -5.08
N PRO A 118 -5.32 22.08 -5.44
CA PRO A 118 -6.23 22.28 -6.55
C PRO A 118 -7.13 23.50 -6.30
N PRO A 119 -7.38 24.35 -7.32
CA PRO A 119 -8.29 25.48 -7.17
C PRO A 119 -9.69 24.99 -6.78
N ARG A 120 -10.40 25.81 -5.98
CA ARG A 120 -11.76 25.55 -5.49
C ARG A 120 -12.75 26.56 -6.06
N PRO A 121 -13.08 26.49 -7.37
CA PRO A 121 -13.91 27.50 -8.03
C PRO A 121 -15.33 27.63 -7.46
N TYR A 122 -15.80 26.62 -6.71
CA TYR A 122 -17.14 26.58 -6.15
C TYR A 122 -17.18 26.51 -4.62
N GLU A 123 -16.11 26.93 -3.95
CA GLU A 123 -16.04 26.96 -2.48
C GLU A 123 -17.21 27.74 -1.86
N ALA A 124 -17.55 28.90 -2.41
CA ALA A 124 -18.66 29.73 -1.93
C ALA A 124 -20.04 29.30 -2.46
N SER A 125 -20.11 28.36 -3.42
CA SER A 125 -21.38 27.95 -4.02
C SER A 125 -22.21 27.11 -3.06
N PRO A 126 -23.54 27.32 -2.94
CA PRO A 126 -24.39 26.45 -2.12
C PRO A 126 -24.53 25.06 -2.75
N ALA A 127 -24.87 24.04 -1.93
CA ALA A 127 -25.03 22.65 -2.40
C ALA A 127 -26.03 22.52 -3.56
N THR A 128 -27.13 23.28 -3.53
CA THR A 128 -28.12 23.34 -4.61
C THR A 128 -27.54 23.82 -5.95
N ALA A 129 -26.54 24.72 -5.93
CA ALA A 129 -25.85 25.15 -7.13
C ALA A 129 -24.90 24.07 -7.66
N LEU A 130 -24.22 23.35 -6.77
CA LEU A 130 -23.36 22.21 -7.14
C LEU A 130 -24.18 21.07 -7.75
N LEU A 131 -25.35 20.76 -7.20
CA LEU A 131 -26.28 19.75 -7.76
C LEU A 131 -26.81 20.15 -9.14
N ARG A 132 -27.06 21.44 -9.37
CA ARG A 132 -27.44 21.94 -10.70
C ARG A 132 -26.28 21.80 -11.69
N LEU A 133 -25.07 22.12 -11.26
CA LEU A 133 -23.87 21.97 -12.07
C LEU A 133 -23.59 20.49 -12.39
N LEU A 134 -23.85 19.58 -11.45
CA LEU A 134 -23.82 18.15 -11.70
C LEU A 134 -24.78 17.73 -12.83
N ARG A 135 -26.00 18.25 -12.82
CA ARG A 135 -27.04 17.88 -13.80
C ARG A 135 -26.80 18.43 -15.20
N ALA A 136 -26.25 19.63 -15.32
CA ALA A 136 -26.27 20.39 -16.58
C ALA A 136 -24.93 21.05 -16.95
N GLY A 137 -23.90 20.88 -16.12
CA GLY A 137 -22.56 21.39 -16.39
C GLY A 137 -21.80 20.54 -17.40
N ASP A 138 -20.70 21.10 -17.90
CA ASP A 138 -19.68 20.32 -18.61
C ASP A 138 -18.94 19.39 -17.64
N LEU A 139 -18.13 18.48 -18.20
CA LEU A 139 -17.39 17.48 -17.41
C LEU A 139 -16.49 18.13 -16.35
N ASP A 140 -15.85 19.26 -16.65
CA ASP A 140 -14.96 19.95 -15.71
C ASP A 140 -15.75 20.57 -14.54
N GLY A 141 -16.88 21.21 -14.84
CA GLY A 141 -17.82 21.72 -13.85
C GLY A 141 -18.39 20.60 -12.98
N GLN A 142 -18.80 19.48 -13.57
CA GLN A 142 -19.29 18.30 -12.86
C GLN A 142 -18.22 17.72 -11.92
N ARG A 143 -16.99 17.54 -12.39
CA ARG A 143 -15.86 17.07 -11.55
C ARG A 143 -15.56 18.02 -10.40
N ALA A 144 -15.53 19.32 -10.67
CA ALA A 144 -15.27 20.34 -9.66
C ALA A 144 -16.41 20.41 -8.62
N ALA A 145 -17.68 20.25 -9.05
CA ALA A 145 -18.83 20.11 -8.16
C ALA A 145 -18.71 18.87 -7.25
N LEU A 146 -18.42 17.69 -7.82
CA LEU A 146 -18.25 16.46 -7.03
C LEU A 146 -17.11 16.59 -6.01
N ARG A 147 -15.97 17.14 -6.41
CA ARG A 147 -14.85 17.38 -5.48
C ARG A 147 -15.23 18.31 -4.35
N GLU A 148 -16.01 19.35 -4.63
CA GLU A 148 -16.46 20.28 -3.59
C GLU A 148 -17.53 19.67 -2.69
N LEU A 149 -18.45 18.86 -3.24
CA LEU A 149 -19.42 18.09 -2.45
C LEU A 149 -18.73 17.07 -1.54
N ASN A 150 -17.72 16.35 -2.04
CA ASN A 150 -16.94 15.38 -1.26
C ASN A 150 -16.24 16.01 -0.05
N ARG A 151 -15.92 17.31 -0.09
CA ARG A 151 -15.37 18.04 1.06
C ARG A 151 -16.43 18.36 2.12
N ARG A 152 -17.69 18.45 1.72
CA ARG A 152 -18.82 18.86 2.56
C ARG A 152 -19.54 17.67 3.20
N GLY A 153 -19.40 16.48 2.63
CA GLY A 153 -19.95 15.24 3.15
C GLY A 153 -20.93 14.55 2.18
N PRO A 154 -21.72 13.59 2.68
CA PRO A 154 -22.64 12.81 1.84
C PRO A 154 -23.72 13.67 1.18
N VAL A 155 -24.11 13.28 -0.05
CA VAL A 155 -25.14 13.96 -0.87
C VAL A 155 -26.27 12.99 -1.20
N PRO A 156 -27.31 12.90 -0.35
CA PRO A 156 -28.36 11.88 -0.47
C PRO A 156 -29.11 11.87 -1.82
N GLU A 157 -29.10 12.99 -2.55
CA GLU A 157 -29.75 13.13 -3.85
C GLU A 157 -28.96 12.49 -5.01
N LEU A 158 -27.67 12.18 -4.81
CA LEU A 158 -26.78 11.69 -5.87
C LEU A 158 -27.26 10.40 -6.55
N PRO A 159 -27.79 9.37 -5.85
CA PRO A 159 -28.26 8.15 -6.50
C PRO A 159 -29.33 8.39 -7.56
N ALA A 160 -30.23 9.35 -7.33
CA ALA A 160 -31.29 9.71 -8.27
C ALA A 160 -30.76 10.44 -9.53
N LEU A 161 -29.48 10.85 -9.54
CA LEU A 161 -28.85 11.54 -10.67
C LEU A 161 -28.01 10.61 -11.54
N LEU A 162 -27.70 9.39 -11.08
CA LEU A 162 -26.72 8.53 -11.72
C LEU A 162 -27.03 8.22 -13.19
N ASP A 163 -28.29 8.01 -13.53
CA ASP A 163 -28.73 7.69 -14.91
C ASP A 163 -28.46 8.83 -15.90
N ALA A 164 -28.35 10.06 -15.41
CA ALA A 164 -28.08 11.25 -16.23
C ALA A 164 -26.60 11.64 -16.24
N LEU A 165 -25.74 10.97 -15.46
CA LEU A 165 -24.33 11.33 -15.34
C LEU A 165 -23.46 10.48 -16.29
N PRO A 166 -22.40 11.10 -16.87
CA PRO A 166 -21.37 10.36 -17.59
C PRO A 166 -20.45 9.65 -16.57
N VAL A 167 -20.94 8.54 -16.02
CA VAL A 167 -20.36 7.84 -14.86
C VAL A 167 -18.90 7.44 -15.09
N ARG A 168 -18.56 6.96 -16.29
CA ARG A 168 -17.18 6.53 -16.61
C ARG A 168 -16.23 7.70 -16.62
N GLU A 169 -16.66 8.81 -17.21
CA GLU A 169 -15.90 10.03 -17.28
C GLU A 169 -15.71 10.61 -15.88
N LEU A 170 -16.72 10.54 -15.01
CA LEU A 170 -16.67 11.09 -13.66
C LEU A 170 -16.02 10.18 -12.60
N ALA A 171 -15.44 9.05 -13.00
CA ALA A 171 -14.70 8.14 -12.11
C ALA A 171 -13.61 8.87 -11.29
N GLY A 172 -13.44 8.45 -10.04
CA GLY A 172 -12.64 9.13 -9.02
C GLY A 172 -13.50 9.97 -8.07
N PRO A 173 -13.88 11.22 -8.41
CA PRO A 173 -14.70 12.04 -7.50
C PRO A 173 -16.14 11.53 -7.38
N LEU A 174 -16.72 10.87 -8.40
CA LEU A 174 -18.03 10.23 -8.26
C LEU A 174 -17.96 9.00 -7.34
N ASP A 175 -16.94 8.16 -7.51
CA ASP A 175 -16.75 6.97 -6.66
C ASP A 175 -16.66 7.38 -5.19
N ARG A 176 -15.84 8.39 -4.89
CA ARG A 176 -15.73 8.95 -3.56
C ARG A 176 -17.06 9.48 -3.01
N ALA A 177 -17.87 10.14 -3.86
CA ALA A 177 -19.17 10.65 -3.44
C ALA A 177 -20.15 9.52 -3.08
N LEU A 178 -20.11 8.42 -3.83
CA LEU A 178 -20.91 7.23 -3.57
C LEU A 178 -20.45 6.49 -2.32
N GLU A 179 -19.15 6.35 -2.08
CA GLU A 179 -18.64 5.77 -0.84
C GLU A 179 -19.06 6.58 0.40
N LEU A 180 -19.08 7.91 0.31
CA LEU A 180 -19.50 8.78 1.41
C LEU A 180 -20.96 8.56 1.80
N LEU A 181 -21.81 8.07 0.89
CA LEU A 181 -23.20 7.71 1.20
C LEU A 181 -23.31 6.40 2.00
N GLY A 182 -22.27 5.57 1.97
CA GLY A 182 -22.17 4.33 2.71
C GLY A 182 -23.38 3.40 2.53
N ALA A 183 -23.99 2.98 3.63
CA ALA A 183 -25.10 2.03 3.63
C ALA A 183 -26.32 2.51 2.81
N ALA A 184 -26.49 3.83 2.58
CA ALA A 184 -27.59 4.37 1.78
C ALA A 184 -27.56 3.91 0.30
N VAL A 185 -26.39 3.49 -0.20
CA VAL A 185 -26.23 2.95 -1.56
C VAL A 185 -25.91 1.45 -1.57
N LEU A 186 -26.17 0.72 -0.47
CA LEU A 186 -25.84 -0.70 -0.38
C LEU A 186 -26.64 -1.55 -1.38
N ALA A 187 -27.96 -1.32 -1.49
CA ALA A 187 -28.81 -2.03 -2.44
C ALA A 187 -28.38 -1.85 -3.91
N PRO A 188 -28.16 -0.61 -4.43
CA PRO A 188 -27.64 -0.46 -5.78
C PRO A 188 -26.19 -0.96 -5.93
N ALA A 189 -25.34 -0.86 -4.88
CA ALA A 189 -23.98 -1.40 -4.92
C ALA A 189 -23.93 -2.90 -5.19
N ARG A 190 -24.86 -3.69 -4.62
CA ARG A 190 -25.01 -5.13 -4.91
C ARG A 190 -25.28 -5.40 -6.39
N SER A 191 -26.10 -4.57 -7.03
CA SER A 191 -26.38 -4.68 -8.46
C SER A 191 -25.16 -4.31 -9.31
N TRP A 192 -24.44 -3.24 -8.94
CA TRP A 192 -23.24 -2.81 -9.64
C TRP A 192 -22.12 -3.85 -9.57
N SER A 193 -21.85 -4.40 -8.38
CA SER A 193 -20.79 -5.39 -8.17
C SER A 193 -21.08 -6.72 -8.87
N ALA A 194 -22.36 -7.12 -8.92
CA ALA A 194 -22.79 -8.37 -9.55
C ALA A 194 -22.81 -8.30 -11.09
N THR A 195 -22.71 -7.12 -11.69
CA THR A 195 -22.82 -6.92 -13.14
C THR A 195 -21.44 -6.75 -13.78
N PRO A 196 -20.91 -7.74 -14.53
CA PRO A 196 -19.64 -7.60 -15.24
C PRO A 196 -19.61 -6.40 -16.18
N GLY A 197 -18.52 -5.64 -16.17
CA GLY A 197 -18.34 -4.45 -17.01
C GLY A 197 -19.13 -3.19 -16.58
N HIS A 198 -19.93 -3.27 -15.53
CA HIS A 198 -20.65 -2.10 -14.99
C HIS A 198 -19.65 -1.00 -14.57
N PRO A 199 -19.85 0.28 -14.94
CA PRO A 199 -18.88 1.34 -14.66
C PRO A 199 -18.62 1.57 -13.18
N LEU A 200 -19.62 1.29 -12.31
CA LEU A 200 -19.49 1.36 -10.85
C LEU A 200 -19.18 0.01 -10.19
N ARG A 201 -18.76 -1.02 -10.93
CA ARG A 201 -18.54 -2.35 -10.34
C ARG A 201 -17.55 -2.31 -9.17
N TRP A 202 -16.40 -1.66 -9.37
CA TRP A 202 -15.38 -1.48 -8.34
C TRP A 202 -15.88 -0.65 -7.14
N THR A 203 -16.57 0.45 -7.41
CA THR A 203 -17.20 1.30 -6.40
C THR A 203 -18.23 0.51 -5.59
N GLY A 204 -19.00 -0.35 -6.25
CA GLY A 204 -19.90 -1.32 -5.61
C GLY A 204 -19.15 -2.21 -4.65
N CYS A 205 -18.09 -2.90 -5.09
CA CYS A 205 -17.25 -3.73 -4.22
C CYS A 205 -16.71 -2.97 -3.00
N ARG A 206 -16.28 -1.71 -3.16
CA ARG A 206 -15.79 -0.89 -2.04
C ARG A 206 -16.89 -0.50 -1.05
N VAL A 207 -18.09 -0.19 -1.53
CA VAL A 207 -19.28 0.03 -0.67
C VAL A 207 -19.64 -1.25 0.08
N LEU A 208 -19.65 -2.41 -0.59
CA LEU A 208 -19.91 -3.70 0.04
C LEU A 208 -18.83 -4.03 1.09
N ALA A 209 -17.56 -3.77 0.79
CA ALA A 209 -16.47 -3.98 1.73
C ALA A 209 -16.66 -3.13 3.01
N ALA A 210 -17.07 -1.87 2.87
CA ALA A 210 -17.27 -0.97 4.01
C ALA A 210 -18.59 -1.20 4.79
N HIS A 211 -19.67 -1.63 4.13
CA HIS A 211 -21.02 -1.61 4.72
C HIS A 211 -21.83 -2.89 4.55
N GLY A 212 -21.38 -3.81 3.71
CA GLY A 212 -22.07 -5.09 3.44
C GLY A 212 -22.00 -6.07 4.60
N ASP A 213 -22.65 -7.20 4.39
CA ASP A 213 -22.74 -8.32 5.32
C ASP A 213 -22.21 -9.61 4.68
N GLU A 214 -22.37 -10.75 5.35
CA GLU A 214 -21.85 -12.04 4.87
C GLU A 214 -22.41 -12.45 3.48
N SER A 215 -23.61 -11.98 3.11
CA SER A 215 -24.20 -12.25 1.79
C SER A 215 -23.45 -11.56 0.64
N ASP A 216 -22.64 -10.55 0.94
CA ASP A 216 -21.90 -9.76 -0.04
C ASP A 216 -20.51 -10.36 -0.36
N VAL A 217 -20.04 -11.33 0.43
CA VAL A 217 -18.70 -11.92 0.27
C VAL A 217 -18.44 -12.49 -1.13
N PRO A 218 -19.35 -13.24 -1.78
CA PRO A 218 -19.12 -13.72 -3.14
C PRO A 218 -18.82 -12.60 -4.14
N ALA A 219 -19.46 -11.43 -3.99
CA ALA A 219 -19.19 -10.28 -4.84
C ALA A 219 -17.83 -9.62 -4.53
N LEU A 220 -17.39 -9.65 -3.27
CA LEU A 220 -16.04 -9.19 -2.90
C LEU A 220 -14.95 -10.10 -3.47
N LEU A 221 -15.14 -11.42 -3.40
CA LEU A 221 -14.19 -12.39 -3.96
C LEU A 221 -14.12 -12.30 -5.49
N ALA A 222 -15.27 -12.15 -6.17
CA ALA A 222 -15.30 -11.86 -7.60
C ALA A 222 -14.72 -10.47 -7.94
N GLY A 223 -14.82 -9.50 -7.03
CA GLY A 223 -14.14 -8.21 -7.13
C GLY A 223 -12.62 -8.34 -7.06
N TRP A 224 -12.14 -9.20 -6.15
CA TRP A 224 -10.73 -9.52 -5.97
C TRP A 224 -10.13 -10.16 -7.22
N ASP A 225 -10.81 -11.15 -7.78
CA ASP A 225 -10.33 -11.88 -8.96
C ASP A 225 -10.22 -10.96 -10.19
N ASP A 226 -11.14 -9.99 -10.33
CA ASP A 226 -11.12 -8.98 -11.39
C ASP A 226 -9.93 -8.01 -11.31
N LEU A 227 -9.32 -7.83 -10.12
CA LEU A 227 -8.11 -7.02 -9.99
C LEU A 227 -6.96 -7.65 -10.79
N ALA A 228 -6.94 -8.98 -10.95
CA ALA A 228 -6.00 -9.69 -11.81
C ALA A 228 -4.53 -9.22 -11.64
N GLY A 229 -4.09 -9.04 -10.39
CA GLY A 229 -2.75 -8.56 -10.10
C GLY A 229 -2.57 -7.04 -10.15
N ARG A 230 -3.62 -6.22 -10.21
CA ARG A 230 -3.58 -4.76 -9.99
C ARG A 230 -3.76 -4.41 -8.50
N CYS A 231 -3.43 -3.18 -8.12
CA CYS A 231 -3.70 -2.66 -6.76
C CYS A 231 -5.20 -2.55 -6.48
N GLY A 232 -5.57 -2.61 -5.20
CA GLY A 232 -6.92 -2.44 -4.69
C GLY A 232 -7.31 -3.46 -3.62
N TYR A 233 -6.45 -4.43 -3.30
CA TYR A 233 -6.76 -5.51 -2.37
C TYR A 233 -7.03 -5.01 -0.96
N GLN A 234 -6.44 -3.88 -0.55
CA GLN A 234 -6.57 -3.34 0.79
C GLN A 234 -8.02 -3.10 1.24
N ASP A 235 -8.87 -2.56 0.34
CA ASP A 235 -10.27 -2.27 0.66
C ASP A 235 -11.06 -3.58 0.83
N LEU A 236 -10.82 -4.55 -0.05
CA LEU A 236 -11.49 -5.85 0.00
C LEU A 236 -11.01 -6.68 1.20
N ALA A 237 -9.72 -6.64 1.52
CA ALA A 237 -9.14 -7.31 2.68
C ALA A 237 -9.74 -6.75 3.98
N ALA A 238 -9.82 -5.42 4.10
CA ALA A 238 -10.48 -4.75 5.22
C ALA A 238 -11.97 -5.13 5.31
N GLY A 239 -12.66 -5.22 4.16
CA GLY A 239 -14.05 -5.66 4.10
C GLY A 239 -14.27 -7.09 4.56
N LEU A 240 -13.46 -8.04 4.07
CA LEU A 240 -13.51 -9.44 4.49
C LEU A 240 -13.24 -9.58 5.99
N ALA A 241 -12.24 -8.86 6.52
CA ALA A 241 -11.93 -8.84 7.95
C ALA A 241 -13.10 -8.30 8.79
N ARG A 242 -13.73 -7.21 8.34
CA ARG A 242 -14.87 -6.59 9.02
C ARG A 242 -16.09 -7.50 9.02
N ILE A 243 -16.39 -8.13 7.88
CA ILE A 243 -17.55 -9.01 7.72
C ILE A 243 -17.35 -10.28 8.56
N GLY A 244 -16.17 -10.89 8.47
CA GLY A 244 -15.87 -12.14 9.17
C GLY A 244 -16.77 -13.31 8.74
N GLY A 245 -16.83 -14.33 9.57
CA GLY A 245 -17.69 -15.50 9.34
C GLY A 245 -17.12 -16.52 8.34
N PRO A 246 -17.80 -17.68 8.19
CA PRO A 246 -17.40 -18.73 7.26
C PRO A 246 -17.20 -18.27 5.81
N ALA A 247 -18.08 -17.41 5.28
CA ALA A 247 -17.94 -16.99 3.88
C ALA A 247 -16.67 -16.15 3.68
N ALA A 248 -16.35 -15.22 4.59
CA ALA A 248 -15.14 -14.40 4.46
C ALA A 248 -13.85 -15.24 4.53
N ARG A 249 -13.88 -16.38 5.23
CA ARG A 249 -12.74 -17.31 5.28
C ARG A 249 -12.43 -17.97 3.94
N GLU A 250 -13.37 -18.00 2.99
CA GLU A 250 -13.09 -18.43 1.61
C GLU A 250 -12.09 -17.50 0.89
N GLY A 251 -11.85 -16.30 1.44
CA GLY A 251 -10.84 -15.36 0.97
C GLY A 251 -9.42 -15.58 1.51
N VAL A 252 -9.20 -16.52 2.44
CA VAL A 252 -7.89 -16.69 3.12
C VAL A 252 -6.76 -17.00 2.13
N ASP A 253 -6.99 -17.89 1.16
CA ASP A 253 -5.97 -18.23 0.15
C ASP A 253 -5.58 -17.02 -0.72
N ARG A 254 -6.54 -16.13 -1.00
CA ARG A 254 -6.31 -14.89 -1.76
C ARG A 254 -5.46 -13.90 -0.96
N LEU A 255 -5.69 -13.81 0.35
CA LEU A 255 -4.89 -12.98 1.25
C LEU A 255 -3.45 -13.48 1.35
N HIS A 256 -3.26 -14.79 1.50
CA HIS A 256 -1.93 -15.42 1.47
C HIS A 256 -1.23 -15.22 0.13
N ALA A 257 -1.95 -15.35 -0.99
CA ALA A 257 -1.38 -15.09 -2.32
C ALA A 257 -0.96 -13.62 -2.48
N ALA A 258 -1.76 -12.66 -1.99
CA ALA A 258 -1.43 -11.24 -2.06
C ALA A 258 -0.22 -10.85 -1.20
N TRP A 259 0.04 -11.53 -0.08
CA TRP A 259 1.26 -11.34 0.70
C TRP A 259 2.53 -11.50 -0.16
N LEU A 260 2.53 -12.52 -1.05
CA LEU A 260 3.63 -12.84 -1.95
C LEU A 260 3.70 -11.95 -3.20
N GLY A 261 2.72 -11.07 -3.38
CA GLY A 261 2.61 -10.21 -4.56
C GLY A 261 3.59 -9.02 -4.54
N PRO A 262 3.68 -8.28 -5.65
CA PRO A 262 4.51 -7.07 -5.76
C PRO A 262 3.88 -5.83 -5.09
N HIS A 263 2.62 -5.91 -4.63
CA HIS A 263 1.86 -4.80 -4.05
C HIS A 263 2.14 -4.64 -2.55
N SER A 264 3.39 -4.36 -2.20
CA SER A 264 3.83 -4.35 -0.80
C SER A 264 2.99 -3.40 0.07
N ALA A 265 2.64 -2.21 -0.42
CA ALA A 265 1.82 -1.23 0.30
C ALA A 265 0.42 -1.75 0.74
N GLU A 266 -0.07 -2.85 0.18
CA GLU A 266 -1.36 -3.46 0.56
C GLU A 266 -1.21 -4.65 1.52
N ARG A 267 0.03 -5.05 1.80
CA ARG A 267 0.38 -6.24 2.59
C ARG A 267 -0.09 -6.13 4.03
N ALA A 268 -0.03 -4.95 4.65
CA ALA A 268 -0.54 -4.76 6.01
C ALA A 268 -2.05 -4.95 6.10
N ALA A 269 -2.82 -4.48 5.10
CA ALA A 269 -4.25 -4.73 5.07
C ALA A 269 -4.57 -6.23 4.96
N CYS A 270 -3.79 -6.96 4.14
CA CYS A 270 -3.91 -8.41 4.03
C CYS A 270 -3.57 -9.12 5.36
N LEU A 271 -2.48 -8.71 6.03
CA LEU A 271 -2.08 -9.27 7.32
C LEU A 271 -3.11 -8.98 8.42
N ARG A 272 -3.67 -7.77 8.49
CA ARG A 272 -4.78 -7.45 9.42
C ARG A 272 -5.99 -8.36 9.18
N ALA A 273 -6.33 -8.64 7.93
CA ALA A 273 -7.43 -9.54 7.60
C ALA A 273 -7.12 -10.99 7.99
N LEU A 274 -5.91 -11.47 7.76
CA LEU A 274 -5.48 -12.81 8.17
C LEU A 274 -5.48 -12.98 9.69
N LEU A 275 -5.10 -11.95 10.47
CA LEU A 275 -5.20 -11.99 11.93
C LEU A 275 -6.63 -12.19 12.44
N VAL A 276 -7.64 -11.81 11.65
CA VAL A 276 -9.06 -12.01 11.98
C VAL A 276 -9.58 -13.35 11.45
N LEU A 277 -9.26 -13.68 10.20
CA LEU A 277 -9.86 -14.79 9.46
C LEU A 277 -9.12 -16.11 9.63
N ASP A 278 -7.79 -16.04 9.78
CA ASP A 278 -6.86 -17.17 9.95
C ASP A 278 -5.75 -16.86 11.00
N PRO A 279 -6.11 -16.73 12.30
CA PRO A 279 -5.13 -16.39 13.32
C PRO A 279 -4.02 -17.44 13.48
N ALA A 280 -4.35 -18.71 13.26
CA ALA A 280 -3.39 -19.82 13.39
C ALA A 280 -2.36 -19.85 12.26
N GLY A 281 -2.78 -19.54 11.02
CA GLY A 281 -1.88 -19.44 9.85
C GLY A 281 -1.09 -18.13 9.77
N SER A 282 -1.39 -17.14 10.61
CA SER A 282 -0.72 -15.83 10.58
C SER A 282 0.65 -15.79 11.28
N GLY A 283 1.02 -16.82 12.05
CA GLY A 283 2.22 -16.81 12.88
C GLY A 283 3.53 -16.60 12.10
N GLU A 284 3.72 -17.34 11.01
CA GLU A 284 4.93 -17.22 10.18
C GLU A 284 5.00 -15.86 9.48
N LEU A 285 3.87 -15.33 9.02
CA LEU A 285 3.79 -14.01 8.39
C LEU A 285 4.10 -12.88 9.37
N LEU A 286 3.67 -13.01 10.63
CA LEU A 286 4.02 -12.05 11.68
C LEU A 286 5.52 -12.05 11.95
N VAL A 287 6.15 -13.22 12.00
CA VAL A 287 7.61 -13.29 12.17
C VAL A 287 8.31 -12.73 10.94
N GLU A 288 7.92 -13.14 9.73
CA GLU A 288 8.45 -12.59 8.47
C GLU A 288 8.29 -11.06 8.44
N GLY A 289 7.14 -10.56 8.89
CA GLY A 289 6.74 -9.17 8.90
C GLY A 289 7.69 -8.23 9.64
N LEU A 290 8.47 -8.71 10.62
CA LEU A 290 9.47 -7.90 11.36
C LEU A 290 10.64 -7.43 10.47
N TRP A 291 10.78 -7.99 9.27
CA TRP A 291 11.79 -7.62 8.28
C TRP A 291 11.19 -7.08 6.98
N ASP A 292 9.87 -6.95 6.90
CA ASP A 292 9.16 -6.54 5.69
C ASP A 292 9.56 -5.13 5.22
N CYS A 293 9.34 -4.78 3.95
CA CYS A 293 9.65 -3.43 3.47
C CYS A 293 8.70 -2.36 3.98
N GLU A 294 7.43 -2.70 4.21
CA GLU A 294 6.45 -1.72 4.68
C GLU A 294 6.50 -1.56 6.20
N SER A 295 6.59 -0.31 6.66
CA SER A 295 6.63 0.01 8.09
C SER A 295 5.36 -0.40 8.82
N ASP A 296 4.19 -0.32 8.20
CA ASP A 296 2.92 -0.72 8.84
C ASP A 296 2.78 -2.25 8.99
N VAL A 297 3.39 -3.04 8.09
CA VAL A 297 3.58 -4.49 8.26
C VAL A 297 4.51 -4.75 9.44
N ARG A 298 5.66 -4.06 9.51
CA ARG A 298 6.60 -4.19 10.64
C ARG A 298 5.97 -3.80 11.98
N GLU A 299 5.15 -2.76 12.00
CA GLU A 299 4.45 -2.29 13.21
C GLU A 299 3.44 -3.34 13.70
N LEU A 300 2.63 -3.87 12.79
CA LEU A 300 1.67 -4.93 13.09
C LEU A 300 2.39 -6.22 13.54
N ALA A 301 3.46 -6.59 12.85
CA ALA A 301 4.31 -7.72 13.23
C ALA A 301 4.90 -7.53 14.63
N ALA A 302 5.45 -6.36 14.94
CA ALA A 302 5.99 -6.05 16.26
C ALA A 302 4.92 -6.17 17.34
N ALA A 303 3.71 -5.67 17.07
CA ALA A 303 2.60 -5.71 18.00
C ALA A 303 2.07 -7.14 18.29
N HIS A 304 2.19 -8.07 17.34
CA HIS A 304 1.46 -9.36 17.41
C HIS A 304 2.34 -10.63 17.35
N ALA A 305 3.58 -10.57 16.84
CA ALA A 305 4.43 -11.75 16.72
C ALA A 305 4.63 -12.44 18.09
N SER A 306 4.60 -13.77 18.12
CA SER A 306 4.85 -14.54 19.34
C SER A 306 6.28 -14.28 19.85
N PRO A 307 6.48 -13.92 21.13
CA PRO A 307 7.78 -13.49 21.63
C PRO A 307 8.68 -14.69 21.97
N ASP A 308 9.17 -15.40 20.95
CA ASP A 308 10.31 -16.30 21.14
C ASP A 308 11.63 -15.51 21.23
N ARG A 309 12.75 -16.21 21.40
CA ARG A 309 14.05 -15.53 21.53
C ARG A 309 14.44 -14.76 20.26
N PRO A 310 14.43 -15.35 19.04
CA PRO A 310 14.70 -14.61 17.81
C PRO A 310 13.81 -13.37 17.61
N VAL A 311 12.52 -13.47 17.94
CA VAL A 311 11.60 -12.34 17.86
C VAL A 311 11.99 -11.25 18.86
N ARG A 312 12.30 -11.59 20.12
CA ARG A 312 12.74 -10.60 21.12
C ARG A 312 14.02 -9.88 20.70
N ASP A 313 15.01 -10.61 20.17
CA ASP A 313 16.26 -10.03 19.69
C ASP A 313 15.97 -9.02 18.56
N ARG A 314 15.10 -9.41 17.62
CA ARG A 314 14.68 -8.51 16.53
C ARG A 314 13.88 -7.30 17.01
N LEU A 315 13.01 -7.45 18.01
CA LEU A 315 12.27 -6.31 18.60
C LEU A 315 13.22 -5.33 19.30
N ALA A 316 14.26 -5.83 19.98
CA ALA A 316 15.29 -5.00 20.59
C ALA A 316 16.03 -4.17 19.53
N GLU A 317 16.45 -4.80 18.44
CA GLU A 317 17.05 -4.10 17.30
C GLU A 317 16.11 -3.02 16.74
N LEU A 318 14.85 -3.38 16.44
CA LEU A 318 13.86 -2.46 15.87
C LEU A 318 13.63 -1.25 16.78
N SER A 319 13.54 -1.45 18.10
CA SER A 319 13.26 -0.38 19.06
C SER A 319 14.31 0.74 19.06
N GLY A 320 15.57 0.41 18.76
CA GLY A 320 16.70 1.33 18.74
C GLY A 320 17.18 1.74 17.35
N ASP A 321 16.60 1.19 16.28
CA ASP A 321 17.10 1.38 14.92
C ASP A 321 16.85 2.83 14.42
N PRO A 322 17.90 3.61 14.10
CA PRO A 322 17.74 4.99 13.61
C PRO A 322 17.15 5.08 12.19
N ILE A 323 17.15 3.99 11.42
CA ILE A 323 16.49 3.91 10.11
C ILE A 323 14.98 3.70 10.28
N GLU A 324 14.53 3.17 11.41
CA GLU A 324 13.16 2.75 11.62
C GLU A 324 12.21 3.91 11.99
N THR A 325 10.93 3.75 11.61
CA THR A 325 9.89 4.73 11.90
C THR A 325 9.60 4.82 13.41
N PRO A 326 9.12 5.99 13.92
CA PRO A 326 8.71 6.10 15.32
C PRO A 326 7.62 5.11 15.74
N GLY A 327 6.67 4.78 14.85
CA GLY A 327 5.58 3.84 15.13
C GLY A 327 6.08 2.43 15.40
N VAL A 328 6.91 1.89 14.50
CA VAL A 328 7.53 0.56 14.67
C VAL A 328 8.42 0.52 15.91
N ARG A 329 9.23 1.55 16.17
CA ARG A 329 10.06 1.63 17.38
C ARG A 329 9.24 1.56 18.66
N ALA A 330 8.13 2.31 18.71
CA ALA A 330 7.22 2.30 19.85
C ALA A 330 6.54 0.94 20.03
N ALA A 331 6.05 0.33 18.94
CA ALA A 331 5.44 -1.00 18.98
C ALA A 331 6.43 -2.08 19.44
N ALA A 332 7.68 -2.02 18.99
CA ALA A 332 8.72 -2.94 19.42
C ALA A 332 9.14 -2.74 20.88
N ALA A 333 9.34 -1.48 21.31
CA ALA A 333 9.70 -1.15 22.69
C ALA A 333 8.63 -1.59 23.70
N ALA A 334 7.35 -1.46 23.36
CA ALA A 334 6.22 -1.88 24.20
C ALA A 334 6.17 -3.41 24.45
N ARG A 335 6.96 -4.19 23.71
CA ARG A 335 7.01 -5.66 23.78
C ARG A 335 8.26 -6.20 24.49
N LEU A 336 9.18 -5.32 24.87
CA LEU A 336 10.42 -5.65 25.59
C LEU A 336 10.20 -5.51 27.11
N PRO A 337 10.90 -6.31 27.93
CA PRO A 337 10.76 -6.32 29.38
C PRO A 337 11.29 -5.04 30.07
#